data_AF-A0A6N9S5R1-F1
#
_entry.id   AF-A0A6N9S5R1-F1
#
_cell.length_a   1.000
_cell.length_b   1.000
_cell.length_c   1.000
_cell.angle_alpha   90.00
_cell.angle_beta   90.00
_cell.angle_gamma   90.00
#
_symmetry.space_group_name_H-M   'P 1'
#
loop_
_entity.id
_entity.type
_entity.pdbx_description
1 polymer ?
#
loop_
_entity_poly.entity_id
_entity_poly.type
_entity_poly.pdbx_seq_one_letter_code
_entity_poly.pdbx_strand_id
1 'polypeptide(L)' 'MTINDSAISEQGMCEEEQVARIAWFYYHDGLTQSEISDRLGLTRLKVSRLLEKGHQSGIIRVQINSRFEGCLEY' A
#
# COMPACT_ATOMS: atom_id res chain seq x y z
N MET A 1 2.69 22.59 17.01
CA MET A 1 4.07 22.39 16.50
C MET A 1 4.81 21.62 17.57
N THR A 2 5.21 20.37 17.43
CA THR A 2 5.29 19.42 16.32
C THR A 2 5.07 18.05 16.97
N ILE A 3 4.15 17.25 16.44
CA ILE A 3 3.95 15.88 16.92
C ILE A 3 5.27 15.15 16.65
N ASN A 4 5.79 14.52 17.70
CA ASN A 4 7.10 13.89 17.71
C ASN A 4 7.01 12.59 16.89
N ASP A 5 7.16 12.69 15.57
CA ASP A 5 7.22 11.59 14.58
C ASP A 5 8.48 10.71 14.70
N SER A 6 9.12 10.65 15.87
CA SER A 6 10.40 9.98 16.08
C SER A 6 10.33 8.75 16.97
N ALA A 7 9.18 8.09 17.04
CA ALA A 7 9.01 6.81 17.72
C ALA A 7 8.52 5.70 16.78
N ILE A 8 9.08 5.61 15.57
CA ILE A 8 9.02 4.34 14.81
C ILE A 8 10.17 3.48 15.33
N SER A 9 9.86 2.82 16.44
CA SER A 9 10.67 1.79 17.09
C SER A 9 11.18 0.76 16.08
N GLU A 10 12.46 0.35 16.20
CA GLU A 10 13.15 -0.72 15.46
C GLU A 10 12.56 -2.13 15.71
N GLN A 11 11.28 -2.29 15.43
CA GLN A 11 10.62 -3.58 15.27
C GLN A 11 10.42 -3.71 13.77
N GLY A 12 11.04 -4.71 13.14
CA GLY A 12 10.84 -4.96 11.71
C GLY A 12 9.34 -4.95 11.42
N MET A 13 8.90 -3.99 10.60
CA MET A 13 7.49 -3.74 10.34
C MET A 13 6.77 -5.06 10.04
N CYS A 14 5.63 -5.29 10.68
CA CYS A 14 4.84 -6.47 10.36
C CYS A 14 4.36 -6.38 8.90
N GLU A 15 4.10 -7.52 8.28
CA GLU A 15 3.75 -7.55 6.87
C GLU A 15 2.48 -6.75 6.56
N GLU A 16 1.49 -6.77 7.46
CA GLU A 16 0.27 -5.96 7.35
C GLU A 16 0.57 -4.46 7.34
N GLU A 17 1.50 -3.99 8.19
CA GLU A 17 1.94 -2.60 8.18
C GLU A 17 2.65 -2.25 6.86
N GLN A 18 3.48 -3.17 6.32
CA GLN A 18 4.13 -2.97 5.03
C GLN A 18 3.10 -2.83 3.91
N VAL A 19 2.07 -3.69 3.90
CA VAL A 19 0.97 -3.62 2.93
C VAL A 19 0.25 -2.28 3.02
N ALA A 20 -0.14 -1.86 4.23
CA ALA A 20 -0.86 -0.61 4.45
C ALA A 20 -0.06 0.61 3.98
N ARG A 21 1.24 0.68 4.31
CA ARG A 21 2.11 1.78 3.85
C ARG A 21 2.30 1.79 2.34
N ILE A 22 2.55 0.63 1.74
CA ILE A 22 2.70 0.52 0.28
C ILE A 22 1.41 0.97 -0.41
N ALA A 23 0.25 0.51 0.07
CA ALA A 23 -1.04 0.91 -0.47
C ALA A 23 -1.26 2.42 -0.37
N TRP A 24 -0.91 3.03 0.77
CA TRP A 24 -0.99 4.47 0.94
C TRP A 24 -0.12 5.21 -0.09
N PHE A 25 1.15 4.84 -0.20
CA PHE A 25 2.05 5.47 -1.16
C PHE A 25 1.59 5.29 -2.61
N TYR A 26 1.02 4.14 -2.94
CA TYR A 26 0.57 3.84 -4.30
C TYR A 26 -0.72 4.58 -4.67
N TYR A 27 -1.75 4.56 -3.81
CA TYR A 27 -3.06 5.12 -4.14
C TYR A 27 -3.24 6.57 -3.70
N HIS A 28 -2.66 6.97 -2.56
CA HIS A 28 -2.79 8.33 -2.02
C HIS A 28 -1.69 9.25 -2.56
N ASP A 29 -0.43 8.84 -2.47
CA ASP A 29 0.71 9.67 -2.92
C ASP A 29 0.99 9.52 -4.43
N GLY A 30 0.37 8.53 -5.10
CA GLY A 30 0.54 8.29 -6.54
C GLY A 30 1.94 7.81 -6.93
N LEU A 31 2.72 7.30 -5.98
CA LEU A 31 4.08 6.83 -6.21
C LEU A 31 4.10 5.52 -7.01
N THR A 32 5.10 5.38 -7.88
CA THR A 32 5.34 4.14 -8.59
C THR A 32 5.89 3.06 -7.65
N GLN A 33 5.69 1.79 -8.01
CA GLN A 33 6.24 0.67 -7.23
C GLN A 33 7.76 0.74 -7.07
N SER A 34 8.48 1.33 -8.04
CA SER A 34 9.93 1.53 -7.96
C SER A 34 10.29 2.57 -6.89
N GLU A 35 9.63 3.72 -6.88
CA GLU A 35 9.85 4.76 -5.87
C GLU A 35 9.50 4.26 -4.45
N ILE A 36 8.43 3.47 -4.33
CA ILE A 36 8.05 2.83 -3.08
C ILE A 36 9.11 1.81 -2.64
N SER A 37 9.67 1.05 -3.59
CA SER A 37 10.72 0.06 -3.33
C SER A 37 11.99 0.74 -2.79
N ASP A 38 12.40 1.85 -3.40
CA ASP A 38 13.54 2.65 -2.97
C ASP A 38 13.30 3.28 -1.59
N ARG A 39 12.07 3.77 -1.33
CA ARG A 39 11.69 4.42 -0.08
C ARG A 39 11.61 3.46 1.11
N LEU A 40 11.13 2.24 0.89
CA LEU A 40 10.96 1.23 1.94
C LEU A 40 12.15 0.27 2.06
N GLY A 41 13.17 0.40 1.19
CA GLY A 41 14.30 -0.54 1.13
C GLY A 41 13.85 -1.96 0.77
N LEU A 42 12.77 -2.09 0.00
CA LEU A 42 12.22 -3.37 -0.44
C LEU A 42 12.56 -3.58 -1.91
N THR A 43 12.54 -4.82 -2.37
CA THR A 43 12.62 -5.08 -3.81
C THR A 43 11.28 -4.74 -4.48
N ARG A 44 11.32 -4.24 -5.72
CA ARG A 44 10.11 -3.99 -6.52
C ARG A 44 9.17 -5.21 -6.57
N LEU A 45 9.74 -6.42 -6.67
CA LEU A 45 8.97 -7.66 -6.66
C LEU A 45 8.23 -7.87 -5.33
N LYS A 46 8.87 -7.54 -4.20
CA LYS A 46 8.24 -7.63 -2.88
C LYS A 46 7.12 -6.60 -2.72
N VAL A 47 7.32 -5.38 -3.21
CA VAL A 47 6.27 -4.33 -3.24
C VAL A 47 5.05 -4.81 -4.04
N SER A 48 5.25 -5.35 -5.24
CA SER A 48 4.17 -5.90 -6.07
C SER A 48 3.41 -7.03 -5.35
N ARG A 49 4.14 -7.99 -4.76
CA ARG A 49 3.53 -9.11 -4.02
C ARG A 49 2.73 -8.64 -2.80
N LEU A 50 3.22 -7.63 -2.09
CA LEU A 50 2.52 -7.08 -0.92
C LEU A 50 1.24 -6.34 -1.33
N LEU A 51 1.25 -5.60 -2.45
CA LEU A 51 0.03 -5.01 -3.02
C LEU A 51 -1.00 -6.08 -3.38
N GLU A 52 -0.58 -7.12 -4.10
CA GLU A 52 -1.47 -8.24 -4.46
C GLU A 52 -2.01 -8.95 -3.21
N LYS A 53 -1.15 -9.19 -2.22
CA LYS A 53 -1.55 -9.79 -0.95
C LYS A 53 -2.56 -8.92 -0.21
N GLY A 54 -2.37 -7.59 -0.20
CA GLY A 54 -3.30 -6.64 0.39
C GLY A 54 -4.67 -6.64 -0.26
N HIS A 55 -4.74 -6.84 -1.57
CA HIS A 55 -6.01 -7.05 -2.27
C HIS A 55 -6.65 -8.40 -1.89
N GLN A 56 -5.88 -9.48 -1.87
CA GLN A 56 -6.38 -10.83 -1.55
C GLN A 56 -6.84 -10.97 -0.10
N SER A 57 -6.17 -10.32 0.85
CA SER A 57 -6.54 -10.33 2.27
C SER A 57 -7.67 -9.35 2.60
N GLY A 58 -8.05 -8.47 1.67
CA GLY A 58 -9.07 -7.44 1.87
C GLY A 58 -8.59 -6.22 2.65
N ILE A 59 -7.28 -6.09 2.95
CA ILE A 59 -6.69 -4.88 3.53
C ILE A 59 -6.86 -3.69 2.57
N ILE A 60 -6.75 -3.95 1.26
CA ILE A 60 -6.93 -2.98 0.20
C ILE A 60 -8.29 -3.24 -0.45
N ARG A 61 -9.17 -2.24 -0.41
CA ARG A 61 -10.46 -2.28 -1.10
C ARG A 61 -10.57 -1.10 -2.05
N VAL A 62 -10.60 -1.37 -3.34
CA VAL A 62 -10.84 -0.35 -4.37
C VAL A 62 -12.33 -0.36 -4.69
N GLN A 63 -12.99 0.78 -4.46
CA GLN A 63 -14.40 0.97 -4.77
C GLN A 63 -14.53 1.99 -5.91
N ILE A 64 -15.21 1.61 -6.98
CA ILE A 64 -15.41 2.46 -8.15
C ILE A 64 -16.85 2.92 -8.14
N ASN A 65 -17.15 4.10 -7.58
CA ASN A 65 -18.51 4.62 -7.58
C ASN A 65 -18.85 5.22 -8.95
N SER A 66 -19.51 4.46 -9.81
CA SER A 66 -19.88 4.89 -11.16
C SER A 66 -21.22 4.33 -11.57
N ARG A 67 -21.97 5.07 -12.42
CA ARG A 67 -23.19 4.57 -13.06
C ARG A 67 -22.95 3.33 -13.95
N PHE A 68 -21.69 3.03 -14.23
CA PHE A 68 -21.24 1.89 -15.03
C PHE A 68 -20.61 0.77 -14.18
N GLU A 69 -20.83 0.74 -12.86
CA GLU A 69 -20.26 -0.29 -11.98
C GLU A 69 -20.60 -1.71 -12.46
N GLY A 70 -21.82 -1.93 -12.97
CA GLY A 70 -22.27 -3.20 -13.53
C GLY A 70 -21.56 -3.66 -14.81
N CYS A 71 -20.63 -2.86 -15.37
CA CYS A 71 -19.79 -3.29 -16.49
C CYS A 71 -18.51 -4.03 -16.05
N LEU A 72 -18.20 -4.03 -14.75
CA LEU A 72 -16.97 -4.61 -14.19
C LEU A 72 -17.23 -5.87 -13.33
N GLU A 73 -18.50 -6.23 -13.09
CA GLU A 73 -18.87 -7.54 -12.55
C GLU A 73 -18.90 -8.58 -13.69
N TYR A 74 -18.06 -9.61 -13.60
CA TYR A 74 -18.03 -10.79 -14.48
C TYR A 74 -18.34 -12.05 -13.68
#